data_AF-A0A3D5VF99-F1
#
_entry.id   AF-A0A3D5VF99-F1
#
_cell.length_a   1.000
_cell.length_b   1.000
_cell.length_c   1.000
_cell.angle_alpha   90.00
_cell.angle_beta   90.00
_cell.angle_gamma   90.00
#
_symmetry.space_group_name_H-M   'P 1'
#
loop_
_entity.id
_entity.type
_entity.pdbx_description
1 polymer ?
#
loop_
_entity_poly.entity_id
_entity_poly.type
_entity_poly.pdbx_seq_one_letter_code
_entity_poly.pdbx_strand_id
1 'polypeptide(L)'
;MDFSAANSALWNAVLQFGLLAALLLLANVLRRKISFFRKSLLPTAVLAGFLALIFRVTGLLNLELGFMEMITYHSIAIGFIAMSLQIPDK
;
A
#
# COMPACT_ATOMS: atom_id res chain seq x y z
N MET A 1 0.76 1.13 26.44
CA MET A 1 0.48 1.69 25.10
C MET A 1 -0.69 2.65 25.25
N ASP A 2 -0.58 3.85 24.69
CA ASP A 2 -1.64 4.87 24.77
C ASP A 2 -2.53 4.79 23.53
N PHE A 3 -3.79 4.40 23.73
CA PHE A 3 -4.83 4.29 22.69
C PHE A 3 -5.87 5.41 22.78
N SER A 4 -5.58 6.46 23.56
CA SER A 4 -6.41 7.65 23.65
C SER A 4 -6.54 8.34 22.28
N ALA A 5 -7.63 9.08 22.08
CA ALA A 5 -7.81 9.96 20.93
C ALA A 5 -6.71 11.04 20.82
N ALA A 6 -6.00 11.33 21.91
CA ALA A 6 -4.88 12.27 21.93
C ALA A 6 -3.63 11.77 21.18
N ASN A 7 -3.50 10.46 20.92
CA ASN A 7 -2.34 9.88 20.25
C ASN A 7 -2.45 10.03 18.72
N SER A 8 -2.18 11.22 18.21
CA SER A 8 -2.27 11.54 16.79
C SER A 8 -1.36 10.68 15.91
N ALA A 9 -0.17 10.30 16.39
CA ALA A 9 0.76 9.46 15.64
C ALA A 9 0.20 8.05 15.37
N LEU A 10 -0.38 7.41 16.40
CA LEU A 10 -1.03 6.11 16.26
C LEU A 10 -2.19 6.19 15.25
N TRP A 11 -3.09 7.15 15.42
CA TRP A 11 -4.27 7.27 14.56
C TRP A 11 -3.89 7.62 13.12
N ASN A 12 -2.88 8.46 12.91
CA ASN A 12 -2.34 8.73 11.58
C ASN A 12 -1.79 7.47 10.92
N ALA A 13 -1.01 6.65 11.64
CA ALA A 13 -0.53 5.39 11.11
C ALA A 13 -1.68 4.45 10.71
N VAL A 14 -2.70 4.32 11.56
CA VAL A 14 -3.91 3.53 11.26
C VAL A 14 -4.63 4.05 10.01
N LEU A 15 -4.79 5.37 9.88
CA LEU A 15 -5.40 6.00 8.70
C LEU A 15 -4.58 5.77 7.43
N GLN A 16 -3.25 5.92 7.48
CA GLN A 16 -2.37 5.67 6.33
C GLN A 16 -2.44 4.20 5.88
N PHE A 17 -2.42 3.25 6.82
CA PHE A 17 -2.65 1.84 6.50
C PHE A 17 -4.04 1.58 5.89
N GLY A 18 -5.08 2.20 6.44
CA GLY A 18 -6.44 2.12 5.90
C GLY A 18 -6.55 2.65 4.49
N LEU A 19 -5.89 3.78 4.19
CA LEU A 19 -5.83 4.36 2.85
C LEU A 19 -5.11 3.42 1.88
N LEU A 20 -3.97 2.85 2.25
CA LEU A 20 -3.27 1.86 1.42
C LEU A 20 -4.13 0.62 1.13
N ALA A 21 -4.82 0.10 2.14
CA ALA A 21 -5.72 -1.04 1.97
C ALA A 21 -6.90 -0.70 1.04
N ALA A 22 -7.50 0.48 1.19
CA ALA A 22 -8.57 0.97 0.33
C ALA A 22 -8.11 1.13 -1.13
N LEU A 23 -6.90 1.67 -1.35
CA LEU A 23 -6.32 1.82 -2.67
C LEU A 23 -6.04 0.47 -3.35
N LEU A 24 -5.53 -0.50 -2.59
CA LEU A 24 -5.33 -1.87 -3.09
C LEU A 24 -6.67 -2.54 -3.45
N LEU A 25 -7.69 -2.35 -2.62
CA LEU A 25 -9.04 -2.86 -2.88
C LEU A 25 -9.63 -2.21 -4.13
N LEU A 26 -9.53 -0.88 -4.25
CA LEU A 26 -9.99 -0.13 -5.41
C LEU A 26 -9.28 -0.61 -6.69
N ALA A 27 -7.94 -0.73 -6.65
CA ALA A 27 -7.16 -1.25 -7.77
C ALA A 27 -7.59 -2.67 -8.16
N ASN A 28 -7.88 -3.53 -7.17
CA ASN A 28 -8.36 -4.89 -7.43
C ASN A 28 -9.73 -4.89 -8.11
N VAL A 29 -10.65 -4.05 -7.65
CA VAL A 29 -11.98 -3.88 -8.27
C VAL A 29 -11.84 -3.37 -9.70
N LEU A 30 -11.00 -2.35 -9.91
CA LEU A 30 -10.77 -1.74 -11.22
C LEU A 30 -10.19 -2.76 -12.21
N ARG A 31 -9.17 -3.52 -11.80
CA ARG A 31 -8.56 -4.59 -12.59
C ARG A 31 -9.55 -5.71 -12.95
N ARG A 32 -10.50 -6.03 -12.06
CA ARG A 32 -11.50 -7.09 -12.28
C ARG A 32 -12.67 -6.63 -13.15
N LYS A 33 -13.12 -5.38 -13.01
CA LYS A 33 -14.35 -4.87 -13.62
C LYS A 33 -14.12 -4.14 -14.94
N ILE A 34 -12.98 -3.49 -15.12
CA ILE A 34 -12.70 -2.69 -16.32
C ILE A 34 -11.80 -3.48 -17.28
N SER A 35 -12.29 -3.68 -18.51
CA SER A 35 -11.61 -4.48 -19.52
C SER A 35 -10.23 -3.92 -19.92
N PHE A 36 -10.03 -2.61 -19.85
CA PHE A 36 -8.76 -1.94 -20.08
C PHE A 36 -7.68 -2.42 -19.10
N PHE A 37 -7.90 -2.28 -17.79
CA PHE A 37 -6.93 -2.71 -16.76
C PHE A 37 -6.76 -4.23 -16.71
N ARG A 38 -7.81 -4.99 -17.03
CA ARG A 38 -7.71 -6.44 -17.13
C ARG A 38 -6.78 -6.88 -18.26
N LYS A 39 -6.79 -6.16 -19.39
CA LYS A 39 -5.94 -6.45 -20.56
C LYS A 39 -4.52 -5.87 -20.42
N SER A 40 -4.30 -4.89 -19.56
CA SER A 40 -3.02 -4.15 -19.49
C SER A 40 -1.87 -4.90 -18.79
N LEU A 41 -2.06 -6.18 -18.41
CA LEU A 41 -1.11 -7.01 -17.63
C LEU A 41 -0.63 -6.40 -16.30
N LEU A 42 -1.10 -5.20 -15.94
CA LEU A 42 -0.67 -4.50 -14.74
C LEU A 42 -1.08 -5.28 -13.48
N PRO A 43 -0.14 -5.54 -12.56
CA PRO A 43 -0.48 -6.15 -11.28
C PRO A 43 -1.23 -5.13 -10.41
N THR A 44 -2.07 -5.65 -9.51
CA THR A 44 -2.93 -4.83 -8.64
C THR A 44 -2.13 -3.83 -7.80
N ALA A 45 -0.96 -4.22 -7.29
CA ALA A 45 -0.09 -3.37 -6.48
C ALA A 45 0.43 -2.14 -7.26
N VAL A 46 0.82 -2.33 -8.53
CA VAL A 46 1.28 -1.24 -9.40
C VAL A 46 0.14 -0.27 -9.70
N LEU A 47 -1.05 -0.80 -10.00
CA LEU A 47 -2.23 0.03 -10.22
C LEU A 47 -2.60 0.84 -8.98
N ALA A 48 -2.54 0.23 -7.79
CA ALA A 48 -2.76 0.94 -6.53
C ALA A 48 -1.73 2.06 -6.30
N GLY A 49 -0.45 1.81 -6.61
CA GLY A 49 0.60 2.83 -6.53
C GLY A 49 0.36 4.03 -7.46
N PHE A 50 -0.07 3.78 -8.70
CA PHE A 50 -0.45 4.86 -9.62
C PHE A 50 -1.66 5.65 -9.13
N LEU A 51 -2.68 4.97 -8.61
CA LEU A 51 -3.85 5.64 -8.01
C LEU A 51 -3.45 6.49 -6.81
N ALA A 52 -2.59 5.97 -5.93
CA ALA A 52 -2.04 6.68 -4.78
C ALA A 52 -1.32 7.97 -5.23
N LEU A 53 -0.49 7.89 -6.27
CA LEU A 53 0.24 9.03 -6.81
C LEU A 53 -0.70 10.08 -7.41
N ILE A 54 -1.70 9.66 -8.20
CA ILE A 54 -2.70 10.57 -8.77
C ILE A 54 -3.47 11.29 -7.66
N PHE A 55 -3.96 10.57 -6.66
CA PHE A 55 -4.70 11.19 -5.55
C PHE A 55 -3.84 12.10 -4.69
N ARG A 56 -2.55 11.80 -4.54
CA ARG A 56 -1.60 12.67 -3.84
C ARG A 56 -1.33 13.96 -4.61
N VAL A 57 -1.05 13.87 -5.91
CA VAL A 57 -0.73 15.05 -6.75
C VAL A 57 -1.94 15.96 -6.93
N THR A 58 -3.14 15.40 -6.98
CA THR A 58 -4.40 16.16 -7.06
C THR A 58 -4.84 16.75 -5.72
N GLY A 59 -4.14 16.44 -4.62
CA GLY A 59 -4.50 16.91 -3.27
C GLY A 59 -5.72 16.21 -2.65
N LEU A 60 -6.25 15.16 -3.29
CA LEU A 60 -7.42 14.42 -2.81
C LEU A 60 -7.09 13.55 -1.58
N LEU A 61 -5.87 13.02 -1.51
CA LEU A 61 -5.40 12.22 -0.37
C LEU A 61 -4.07 12.74 0.17
N ASN A 62 -4.02 12.92 1.49
CA ASN A 62 -2.78 13.20 2.21
C ASN A 62 -2.05 11.90 2.57
N LEU A 63 -1.21 11.44 1.65
CA LEU A 63 -0.30 10.32 1.90
C LEU A 63 1.00 10.86 2.49
N GLU A 64 1.31 10.47 3.72
CA GLU A 64 2.51 10.93 4.41
C GLU A 64 3.75 10.26 3.81
N LEU A 65 4.73 11.05 3.34
CA LEU A 65 5.92 10.50 2.67
C LEU A 65 6.74 9.61 3.61
N GLY A 66 7.01 10.07 4.83
CA GLY A 66 7.80 9.32 5.80
C GLY A 66 7.19 7.97 6.16
N PHE A 67 5.86 7.90 6.26
CA PHE A 67 5.16 6.63 6.47
C PHE A 67 5.28 5.70 5.24
N MET A 68 5.12 6.23 4.02
CA MET A 68 5.26 5.43 2.79
C MET A 68 6.68 4.89 2.60
N GLU A 69 7.69 5.70 2.90
CA GLU A 69 9.09 5.28 2.91
C GLU A 69 9.32 4.18 3.95
N MET A 70 8.88 4.40 5.20
CA MET A 70 8.98 3.40 6.28
C MET A 70 8.38 2.07 5.84
N ILE A 71 7.13 2.05 5.36
CA ILE A 71 6.47 0.81 4.93
C ILE A 71 7.21 0.15 3.78
N THR A 72 7.70 0.93 2.81
CA THR A 72 8.47 0.40 1.69
C THR A 72 9.75 -0.29 2.17
N TYR A 73 10.56 0.38 3.00
CA TYR A 73 11.79 -0.19 3.53
C TYR A 73 11.55 -1.46 4.34
N HIS A 74 10.57 -1.45 5.25
CA HIS A 74 10.28 -2.60 6.10
C HIS A 74 9.67 -3.76 5.31
N SER A 75 8.79 -3.50 4.35
CA SER A 75 8.19 -4.54 3.52
C SER A 75 9.23 -5.23 2.63
N ILE A 76 10.17 -4.47 2.09
CA ILE A 76 11.31 -5.01 1.33
C ILE A 76 12.19 -5.86 2.23
N ALA A 77 12.56 -5.37 3.42
CA ALA A 77 13.38 -6.11 4.38
C ALA A 77 12.72 -7.44 4.78
N ILE A 78 11.41 -7.42 5.09
CA ILE A 78 10.64 -8.63 5.39
C ILE A 78 10.64 -9.59 4.19
N GLY A 79 10.49 -9.07 2.97
CA GLY A 79 10.58 -9.86 1.74
C GLY A 79 11.93 -10.58 1.59
N PHE A 80 13.05 -9.88 1.83
CA PHE A 80 14.38 -10.48 1.80
C PHE A 80 14.59 -11.52 2.90
N ILE A 81 14.14 -11.23 4.12
CA ILE A 81 14.21 -12.20 5.23
C ILE A 81 13.41 -13.46 4.87
N ALA A 82 12.19 -13.30 4.36
CA ALA A 82 11.35 -14.41 3.94
C ALA A 82 12.04 -15.26 2.85
N MET A 83 12.65 -14.64 1.84
CA MET A 83 13.40 -15.35 0.80
C MET A 83 14.63 -16.07 1.35
N SER A 84 15.37 -15.47 2.28
CA SER A 84 16.56 -16.09 2.89
C SER A 84 16.24 -17.30 3.77
N LEU A 85 15.03 -17.35 4.34
CA LEU A 85 14.55 -18.45 5.18
C LEU A 85 13.86 -19.55 4.38
N GLN A 86 13.65 -19.38 3.07
CA GLN A 86 13.09 -20.43 2.23
C GLN A 86 14.08 -21.59 2.12
N ILE A 87 13.65 -22.78 2.52
CA ILE A 87 14.39 -24.02 2.30
C ILE A 87 14.12 -24.44 0.85
N PRO A 88 15.15 -24.64 0.01
CA PRO A 88 14.95 -25.12 -1.36
C PRO A 88 14.23 -26.47 -1.36
N ASP A 89 13.25 -26.62 -2.25
CA ASP A 89 12.68 -27.94 -2.54
C ASP A 89 13.81 -28.86 -3.05
N LYS A 90 13.85 -30.10 -2.51
CA LYS A 90 14.89 -31.09 -2.83
C LYS A 90 14.91 -31.51 -4.30
#